data_AF-A0A0K9NWS7-F1
#
_entry.id   AF-A0A0K9NWS7-F1
#
_cell.length_a   1.000
_cell.length_b   1.000
_cell.length_c   1.000
_cell.angle_alpha   90.00
_cell.angle_beta   90.00
_cell.angle_gamma   90.00
#
_symmetry.space_group_name_H-M   'P 1'
#
loop_
_entity.id
_entity.type
_entity.pdbx_description
1 polymer ?
#
loop_
_entity_poly.entity_id
_entity_poly.type
_entity_poly.pdbx_seq_one_letter_code
_entity_poly.pdbx_strand_id
1 'polypeptide(L)'
;MMSSAADVSPSNSDTGSIGSTSGYDTARIEQVKTWLSSQFNAVGRQVPDFQYTPSNVAHLHNIVLLSQARTRASSIVADDLRIKAAEYRSQAVRVREILDSVGLSQERLPPLAVGSTQVIA
;
A
#
# COMPACT_ATOMS: atom_id res chain seq x y z
N MET A 1 -24.79 5.48 -72.41
CA MET A 1 -25.69 6.38 -71.64
C MET A 1 -26.40 5.50 -70.62
N MET A 2 -26.31 5.62 -69.30
CA MET A 2 -25.58 6.49 -68.37
C MET A 2 -25.34 5.63 -67.11
N SER A 3 -24.11 5.59 -66.60
CA SER A 3 -23.81 5.13 -65.24
C SER A 3 -24.01 6.31 -64.30
N SER A 4 -24.97 6.23 -63.37
CA SER A 4 -25.16 7.27 -62.35
C SER A 4 -24.44 6.85 -61.06
N ALA A 5 -23.53 7.72 -60.65
CA ALA A 5 -22.60 7.57 -59.54
C ALA A 5 -23.29 7.67 -58.17
N ALA A 6 -22.55 7.15 -57.19
CA ALA A 6 -22.83 7.16 -55.76
C ALA A 6 -23.26 8.53 -55.20
N ASP A 7 -24.35 8.53 -54.45
CA ASP A 7 -24.54 9.43 -53.31
C ASP A 7 -25.18 8.64 -52.18
N VAL A 8 -24.35 8.17 -51.26
CA VAL A 8 -24.73 7.80 -49.90
C VAL A 8 -23.67 8.46 -49.03
N SER A 9 -24.03 9.63 -48.50
CA SER A 9 -23.37 10.22 -47.34
C SER A 9 -23.91 9.57 -46.07
N PRO A 10 -23.11 8.86 -45.25
CA PRO A 10 -23.44 8.68 -43.86
C PRO A 10 -22.87 9.88 -43.09
N SER A 11 -23.73 10.88 -42.85
CA SER A 11 -23.47 11.90 -41.84
C SER A 11 -23.69 11.27 -40.47
N ASN A 12 -22.70 10.53 -40.00
CA ASN A 12 -22.66 10.04 -38.62
C ASN A 12 -21.85 11.04 -37.80
N SER A 13 -22.47 12.18 -37.50
CA SER A 13 -22.01 13.06 -36.43
C SER A 13 -22.29 12.38 -35.09
N ASP A 14 -21.48 11.39 -34.76
CA ASP A 14 -21.36 10.90 -33.39
C ASP A 14 -20.49 11.93 -32.66
N THR A 15 -21.15 13.01 -32.23
CA THR A 15 -20.55 13.99 -31.32
C THR A 15 -20.28 13.27 -30.01
N GLY A 16 -19.04 12.80 -29.89
CA GLY A 16 -18.50 12.18 -28.70
C GLY A 16 -18.85 12.97 -27.45
N SER A 17 -19.39 12.24 -26.48
CA SER A 17 -19.56 12.69 -25.10
C SER A 17 -18.19 13.04 -24.49
N ILE A 18 -17.74 14.29 -24.70
CA ILE A 18 -16.55 14.88 -24.06
C ILE A 18 -17.00 15.67 -22.82
N GLY A 19 -17.92 15.11 -22.04
CA GLY A 19 -18.49 15.76 -20.85
C GLY A 19 -18.17 15.03 -19.54
N SER A 20 -17.96 13.71 -19.59
CA SER A 20 -17.88 12.85 -18.40
C SER A 20 -16.46 12.47 -17.97
N THR A 21 -15.45 12.61 -18.83
CA THR A 21 -14.04 12.31 -18.52
C THR A 21 -13.34 13.45 -17.78
N SER A 22 -13.63 14.72 -18.11
CA SER A 22 -12.93 15.88 -17.51
C SER A 22 -13.09 16.01 -15.99
N GLY A 23 -14.27 15.70 -15.45
CA GLY A 23 -14.50 15.76 -13.99
C GLY A 23 -13.73 14.67 -13.23
N TYR A 24 -13.62 13.49 -13.83
CA TYR A 24 -12.89 12.36 -13.26
C TYR A 24 -11.37 12.55 -13.36
N ASP A 25 -10.89 13.13 -14.45
CA ASP A 25 -9.48 13.49 -14.60
C ASP A 25 -9.07 14.60 -13.61
N THR A 26 -9.96 15.56 -13.33
CA THR A 26 -9.71 16.58 -12.29
C THR A 26 -9.55 15.95 -10.91
N ALA A 27 -10.45 15.02 -10.53
CA ALA A 27 -10.35 14.30 -9.26
C ALA A 27 -9.06 13.48 -9.14
N ARG A 28 -8.66 12.80 -10.22
CA ARG A 28 -7.40 12.05 -10.30
C ARG A 28 -6.19 12.96 -10.16
N ILE A 29 -6.19 14.13 -10.80
CA ILE A 29 -5.11 15.12 -10.71
C ILE A 29 -4.93 15.59 -9.26
N GLU A 30 -6.01 15.95 -8.58
CA GLU A 30 -5.94 16.40 -7.18
C GLU A 30 -5.46 15.29 -6.23
N GLN A 31 -5.89 14.04 -6.47
CA GLN A 31 -5.39 12.88 -5.73
C GLN A 31 -3.88 12.66 -5.96
N VAL A 32 -3.42 12.74 -7.21
CA VAL A 32 -2.00 12.61 -7.57
C VAL A 32 -1.17 13.74 -6.95
N LYS A 33 -1.64 14.99 -7.01
CA LYS A 33 -0.98 16.14 -6.38
C LYS A 33 -0.84 15.97 -4.88
N THR A 34 -1.94 15.62 -4.20
CA THR A 34 -1.93 15.41 -2.75
C THR A 34 -0.97 14.29 -2.35
N TRP A 35 -0.96 13.19 -3.11
CA TRP A 35 -0.05 12.08 -2.87
C TRP A 35 1.42 12.46 -3.12
N LEU A 36 1.73 13.14 -4.24
CA LEU A 36 3.08 13.61 -4.54
C LEU A 36 3.61 14.56 -3.47
N SER A 37 2.81 15.55 -3.07
CA SER A 37 3.17 16.45 -1.98
C SER A 37 3.46 15.69 -0.69
N SER A 38 2.64 14.69 -0.35
CA SER A 38 2.88 13.84 0.82
C SER A 38 4.20 13.04 0.72
N GLN A 39 4.47 12.41 -0.42
CA GLN A 39 5.70 11.62 -0.60
C GLN A 39 6.96 12.49 -0.63
N PHE A 40 6.92 13.64 -1.29
CA PHE A 40 8.07 14.54 -1.40
C PHE A 40 8.36 15.26 -0.06
N ASN A 41 7.31 15.66 0.68
CA ASN A 41 7.46 16.22 2.03
C ASN A 41 8.10 15.22 3.00
N ALA A 42 7.79 13.92 2.88
CA ALA A 42 8.41 12.88 3.70
C ALA A 42 9.95 12.79 3.52
N VAL A 43 10.47 13.24 2.37
CA VAL A 43 11.90 13.26 2.04
C VAL A 43 12.48 14.69 2.09
N GLY A 44 11.70 15.67 2.54
CA GLY A 44 12.10 17.07 2.64
C GLY A 44 12.38 17.74 1.29
N ARG A 45 11.83 17.21 0.19
CA ARG A 45 11.99 17.78 -1.17
C ARG A 45 10.68 18.44 -1.60
N GLN A 46 10.79 19.41 -2.51
CA GLN A 46 9.63 19.98 -3.19
C GLN A 46 9.25 19.14 -4.40
N VAL A 47 7.96 19.11 -4.74
CA VAL A 47 7.45 18.44 -5.94
C VAL A 47 7.98 19.19 -7.16
N PRO A 48 8.68 18.53 -8.10
CA PRO A 48 9.13 19.16 -9.33
C PRO A 48 7.95 19.64 -10.18
N ASP A 49 8.12 20.73 -10.91
CA ASP A 49 7.12 21.18 -11.87
C ASP A 49 7.06 20.23 -13.06
N PHE A 50 5.87 19.69 -13.36
CA PHE A 50 5.64 18.85 -14.54
C PHE A 50 4.31 19.19 -15.22
N GLN A 51 4.23 18.91 -16.51
CA GLN A 51 3.01 19.12 -17.28
C GLN A 51 1.98 18.04 -16.97
N TYR A 52 0.78 18.47 -16.59
CA TYR A 52 -0.38 17.61 -16.32
C TYR A 52 -1.10 17.24 -17.63
N THR A 53 -0.43 16.46 -18.48
CA THR A 53 -1.06 15.83 -19.65
C THR A 53 -1.93 14.65 -19.19
N PRO A 54 -3.10 14.38 -19.80
CA PRO A 54 -3.97 13.26 -19.39
C PRO A 54 -3.26 11.90 -19.31
N SER A 55 -2.36 11.61 -20.26
CA SER A 55 -1.55 10.38 -20.27
C SER A 55 -0.60 10.29 -19.06
N ASN A 56 0.00 11.42 -18.67
CA ASN A 56 0.89 11.49 -17.51
C ASN A 56 0.12 11.32 -16.20
N VAL A 57 -1.04 11.97 -16.09
CA VAL A 57 -1.95 11.84 -14.94
C VAL A 57 -2.42 10.39 -14.78
N ALA A 58 -2.81 9.73 -15.87
CA ALA A 58 -3.22 8.32 -15.84
C ALA A 58 -2.09 7.40 -15.36
N HIS A 59 -0.86 7.64 -15.84
CA HIS A 59 0.32 6.89 -15.41
C HIS A 59 0.65 7.10 -13.93
N LEU A 60 0.70 8.37 -13.49
CA LEU A 60 0.95 8.72 -12.09
C LEU A 60 -0.14 8.18 -11.17
N HIS A 61 -1.41 8.25 -11.57
CA HIS A 61 -2.52 7.71 -10.80
C HIS A 61 -2.39 6.18 -10.63
N ASN A 62 -1.94 5.45 -11.66
CA ASN A 62 -1.66 4.02 -11.53
C ASN A 62 -0.53 3.75 -10.50
N ILE A 63 0.57 4.51 -10.56
CA ILE A 63 1.65 4.42 -9.57
C ILE A 63 1.12 4.70 -8.16
N VAL A 64 0.28 5.72 -8.00
CA VAL A 64 -0.37 6.06 -6.72
C VAL A 64 -1.17 4.87 -6.21
N LEU A 65 -2.03 4.27 -7.04
CA LEU A 65 -2.85 3.13 -6.63
C LEU A 65 -1.99 1.92 -6.24
N LEU A 66 -0.98 1.59 -7.03
CA LEU A 66 -0.10 0.45 -6.77
C LEU A 66 0.70 0.66 -5.47
N SER A 67 1.23 1.87 -5.26
CA SER A 67 2.00 2.20 -4.06
C SER A 67 1.12 2.16 -2.80
N GLN A 68 -0.10 2.70 -2.86
CA GLN A 68 -1.04 2.66 -1.74
C GLN A 68 -1.50 1.24 -1.43
N ALA A 69 -1.81 0.43 -2.45
CA ALA A 69 -2.17 -0.97 -2.26
C ALA A 69 -1.04 -1.75 -1.56
N ARG A 70 0.20 -1.54 -1.99
CA ARG A 70 1.38 -2.17 -1.37
C ARG A 70 1.61 -1.71 0.06
N THR A 71 1.46 -0.41 0.34
CA THR A 71 1.60 0.13 1.71
C THR A 71 0.53 -0.45 2.64
N ARG A 72 -0.72 -0.56 2.17
CA ARG A 72 -1.81 -1.18 2.95
C ARG A 72 -1.57 -2.67 3.20
N ALA A 73 -1.13 -3.42 2.20
CA ALA A 73 -0.81 -4.83 2.39
C ALA A 73 0.32 -5.01 3.44
N SER A 74 1.35 -4.15 3.36
CA SER A 74 2.47 -4.18 4.30
C SER A 74 2.05 -3.79 5.72
N SER A 75 1.14 -2.81 5.88
CA SER A 75 0.64 -2.41 7.19
C SER A 75 -0.18 -3.52 7.85
N ILE A 76 -1.04 -4.20 7.07
CA ILE A 76 -1.83 -5.34 7.58
C ILE A 76 -0.91 -6.45 8.10
N VAL A 77 0.13 -6.80 7.35
CA VAL A 77 1.10 -7.82 7.79
C VAL A 77 1.87 -7.36 9.03
N ALA A 78 2.27 -6.09 9.09
CA ALA A 78 2.95 -5.55 10.26
C ALA A 78 2.06 -5.59 11.52
N ASP A 79 0.76 -5.32 11.38
CA ASP A 79 -0.18 -5.35 12.50
C ASP A 79 -0.47 -6.78 12.97
N ASP A 80 -0.64 -7.74 12.04
CA ASP A 80 -0.74 -9.17 12.36
C ASP A 80 0.49 -9.66 13.13
N LEU A 81 1.69 -9.31 12.68
CA LEU A 81 2.94 -9.66 13.38
C LEU A 81 3.04 -9.02 14.76
N ARG A 82 2.53 -7.80 14.95
CA ARG A 82 2.49 -7.16 16.28
C ARG A 82 1.57 -7.90 17.24
N ILE A 83 0.39 -8.31 16.78
CA ILE A 83 -0.56 -9.07 17.59
C ILE A 83 0.05 -10.43 17.97
N LYS A 84 0.58 -11.17 16.99
CA LYS A 84 1.25 -12.46 17.23
C LYS A 84 2.43 -12.32 18.19
N ALA A 85 3.25 -11.28 18.04
CA ALA A 85 4.34 -11.03 18.96
C ALA A 85 3.86 -10.70 20.39
N ALA A 86 2.71 -10.03 20.54
CA ALA A 86 2.12 -9.79 21.86
C ALA A 86 1.62 -11.09 22.50
N GLU A 87 1.02 -11.97 21.73
CA GLU A 87 0.59 -13.31 22.18
C GLU A 87 1.77 -14.18 22.59
N TYR A 88 2.84 -14.23 21.79
CA TYR A 88 4.03 -15.01 22.16
C TYR A 88 4.70 -14.46 23.42
N ARG A 89 4.71 -13.12 23.60
CA ARG A 89 5.21 -12.53 24.85
C ARG A 89 4.36 -12.91 26.05
N SER A 90 3.04 -12.89 25.94
CA SER A 90 2.17 -13.29 27.06
C SER A 90 2.30 -14.79 27.39
N GLN A 91 2.43 -15.63 26.35
CA GLN A 91 2.71 -17.06 26.52
C GLN A 91 4.07 -17.30 27.18
N ALA A 92 5.12 -16.58 26.78
CA ALA A 92 6.44 -16.68 27.39
C ALA A 92 6.41 -16.29 28.88
N VAL A 93 5.67 -15.22 29.22
CA VAL A 93 5.46 -14.83 30.64
C VAL A 93 4.75 -15.94 31.40
N ARG A 94 3.67 -16.51 30.86
CA ARG A 94 2.97 -17.63 31.49
C ARG A 94 3.87 -18.85 31.69
N VAL A 95 4.68 -19.21 30.69
CA VAL A 95 5.64 -20.32 30.82
C VAL A 95 6.67 -20.02 31.91
N ARG A 96 7.16 -18.78 31.98
CA ARG A 96 8.08 -18.35 33.05
C ARG A 96 7.44 -18.46 34.43
N GLU A 97 6.18 -18.07 34.59
CA GLU A 97 5.43 -18.24 35.85
C GLU A 97 5.29 -19.70 36.25
N ILE A 98 4.96 -20.58 35.29
CA ILE A 98 4.87 -22.02 35.53
C ILE A 98 6.22 -22.57 35.97
N LEU A 99 7.30 -22.22 35.25
CA LEU A 99 8.65 -22.65 35.59
C LEU A 99 9.07 -22.18 36.99
N ASP A 100 8.71 -20.95 37.37
CA ASP A 100 8.99 -20.45 38.71
C ASP A 100 8.18 -21.19 39.80
N SER A 101 6.91 -21.51 39.52
CA SER A 101 6.06 -22.27 40.45
C SER A 101 6.58 -23.69 40.75
N VAL A 102 7.27 -24.32 39.78
CA VAL A 102 7.91 -25.63 39.95
C VAL A 102 9.37 -25.53 40.41
N GLY A 103 9.86 -24.32 40.71
CA GLY A 103 11.22 -24.06 41.19
C GLY A 103 12.31 -24.18 40.13
N LEU A 104 11.94 -24.21 38.84
CA LEU A 104 12.84 -24.27 37.68
C LEU A 104 13.08 -22.87 37.08
N SER A 105 13.00 -21.81 37.88
CA SER A 105 13.33 -20.47 37.42
C SER A 105 14.81 -20.34 37.06
N GLN A 106 15.11 -19.55 36.03
CA GLN A 106 16.47 -19.38 35.49
C GLN A 106 17.49 -18.96 36.57
N GLU A 107 17.05 -18.22 37.58
CA GLU A 107 17.86 -17.78 38.73
C GLU A 107 18.21 -18.91 39.72
N ARG A 108 17.44 -20.00 39.71
CA ARG A 108 17.64 -21.17 40.57
C ARG A 108 18.36 -22.32 39.87
N LEU A 109 18.59 -22.20 38.56
CA LEU A 109 19.27 -23.21 37.77
C LEU A 109 20.79 -23.11 37.91
N PRO A 110 21.52 -24.25 37.97
CA PRO A 110 22.98 -24.24 37.89
C PRO A 110 23.47 -23.56 36.60
N PRO A 111 24.63 -22.89 36.60
CA PRO A 111 25.14 -22.13 35.44
C PRO A 111 25.22 -22.93 34.14
N LEU A 112 25.46 -24.26 34.25
CA LEU A 112 25.52 -25.19 33.12
C LEU A 112 24.13 -25.48 32.52
N ALA A 113 23.07 -25.41 33.32
CA ALA A 113 21.68 -25.56 32.88
C ALA A 113 21.11 -24.24 32.30
N VAL A 114 21.59 -23.08 32.75
CA VAL A 114 21.20 -21.75 32.22
C VAL A 114 21.63 -21.59 30.75
N GLY A 115 22.82 -22.08 30.40
CA GLY A 115 23.28 -22.08 29.00
C GLY A 115 22.39 -22.90 28.06
N SER A 116 21.79 -23.99 28.55
CA SER A 116 20.88 -24.85 27.79
C SER A 116 19.47 -24.23 27.64
N THR A 117 19.03 -23.41 28.60
CA THR A 117 17.71 -22.75 28.56
C THR A 117 17.70 -21.45 27.76
N GLN A 118 18.84 -20.80 27.56
CA GLN A 118 18.94 -19.55 26.81
C GLN A 118 18.71 -19.69 25.29
N VAL A 119 18.74 -20.91 24.77
CA VAL A 119 18.34 -21.21 23.37
C VAL A 119 16.82 -21.14 23.18
N ILE A 120 16.05 -21.17 24.28
CA ILE A 120 14.58 -21.23 24.29
C ILE A 120 13.96 -19.86 24.60
N ALA A 121 14.74 -18.89 25.11
CA ALA A 121 14.30 -17.58 25.59
C ALA A 121 14.42 -16.46 24.54
#